data_AF-A0A7K0NH35-F1
#
_entry.id   AF-A0A7K0NH35-F1
#
_cell.length_a   1.000
_cell.length_b   1.000
_cell.length_c   1.000
_cell.angle_alpha   90.00
_cell.angle_beta   90.00
_cell.angle_gamma   90.00
#
_symmetry.space_group_name_H-M   'P 1'
#
loop_
_entity.id
_entity.type
_entity.pdbx_description
1 polymer ?
#
loop_
_entity_poly.entity_id
_entity_poly.type
_entity_poly.pdbx_seq_one_letter_code
_entity_poly.pdbx_strand_id
1 'polypeptide(L)'
;MTNAELITTVISTLSLFILFLSLLAVAKSNNNVAKSMRLTNLQSMVGEMNEIRRLRASNPDVERSLFLERQNWSDIEIEQNLIAVQLANIFEWAYLARRDGLIEKDIWESWVETWRSVILSSEALRKSFTPSVWTFGRMNDMTSILNDLVNNSGNIQDPYKK
;
A
#
# COMPACT_ATOMS: atom_id res chain seq x y z
N MET A 1 47.34 32.33 16.37
CA MET A 1 45.97 31.95 16.73
C MET A 1 45.92 31.75 18.23
N THR A 2 45.06 32.50 18.93
CA THR A 2 44.93 32.42 20.39
C THR A 2 43.98 31.27 20.79
N ASN A 3 44.07 30.80 22.04
CA ASN A 3 43.14 29.76 22.54
C ASN A 3 41.67 30.21 22.45
N ALA A 4 41.40 31.52 22.58
CA ALA A 4 40.05 32.09 22.43
C ALA A 4 39.54 32.03 20.98
N GLU A 5 40.40 32.29 19.99
CA GLU A 5 40.06 32.15 18.57
C GLU A 5 39.76 30.68 18.21
N LEU A 6 40.57 29.74 18.71
CA LEU A 6 40.38 28.31 18.49
C LEU A 6 39.03 27.83 19.06
N ILE A 7 38.69 28.21 20.30
CA ILE A 7 37.42 27.86 20.94
C ILE A 7 36.23 28.43 20.15
N THR A 8 36.34 29.68 19.70
CA THR A 8 35.28 30.35 18.93
C THR A 8 35.07 29.67 17.56
N THR A 9 36.15 29.27 16.89
CA THR A 9 36.06 28.51 15.62
C THR A 9 35.39 27.15 15.85
N VAL A 10 35.78 26.40 16.88
CA VAL A 10 35.19 25.08 17.19
C VAL A 10 33.70 25.19 17.48
N ILE A 11 33.28 26.14 18.32
CA ILE A 11 31.86 26.37 18.62
C ILE A 11 31.09 26.72 17.36
N SER A 12 31.62 27.62 16.53
CA SER A 12 30.97 28.05 15.28
C SER A 12 30.79 26.89 14.30
N THR A 13 31.79 26.03 14.15
CA THR A 13 31.72 24.84 13.29
C THR A 13 30.72 23.82 13.84
N LEU A 14 30.68 23.61 15.16
CA LEU A 14 29.73 22.68 15.79
C LEU A 14 28.28 23.17 15.62
N SER A 15 28.04 24.47 15.80
CA SER A 15 26.73 25.08 15.59
C SER A 15 26.27 24.95 14.15
N LEU A 16 27.16 25.16 13.17
CA LEU A 16 26.84 24.97 11.74
C LEU A 16 26.46 23.51 11.44
N PHE A 17 27.19 22.56 12.03
CA PHE A 17 26.94 21.14 11.87
C PHE A 17 25.59 20.73 12.47
N ILE A 18 25.28 21.20 13.68
CA ILE A 18 23.97 20.98 14.32
C ILE A 18 22.84 21.56 13.47
N LEU A 19 23.02 22.77 12.93
CA LEU A 19 22.02 23.41 12.09
C LEU A 19 21.77 22.62 10.80
N PHE A 20 22.82 22.06 10.20
CA PHE A 20 22.70 21.19 9.02
C PHE A 20 21.95 19.89 9.32
N LEU A 21 22.28 19.23 10.44
CA LEU A 21 21.55 18.04 10.89
C LEU A 21 20.08 18.35 11.20
N SER A 22 19.80 19.52 11.78
CA SER A 22 18.44 19.99 12.08
C SER A 22 17.63 20.19 10.81
N LEU A 23 18.21 20.81 9.78
CA LEU A 23 17.58 21.00 8.47
C LEU A 23 17.29 19.67 7.77
N LEU A 24 18.23 18.72 7.81
CA LEU A 24 18.03 17.37 7.28
C LEU A 24 16.89 16.63 8.02
N ALA A 25 16.83 16.76 9.34
CA ALA A 25 15.77 16.16 10.15
C ALA A 25 14.39 16.76 9.81
N VAL A 26 14.30 18.09 9.66
CA VAL A 26 13.06 18.78 9.27
C VAL A 26 12.63 18.39 7.85
N ALA A 27 13.57 18.33 6.90
CA ALA A 27 13.29 17.90 5.53
C ALA A 27 12.76 16.46 5.49
N LYS A 28 13.38 15.55 6.27
CA LYS A 28 12.92 14.17 6.42
C LYS A 28 11.53 14.09 7.07
N SER A 29 11.30 14.90 8.11
CA SER A 29 10.01 14.98 8.80
C SER A 29 8.90 15.47 7.87
N ASN A 30 9.13 16.56 7.13
CA ASN A 30 8.15 17.10 6.18
C ASN A 30 7.85 16.12 5.04
N ASN A 31 8.85 15.40 4.54
CA ASN A 31 8.64 14.35 3.53
C ASN A 31 7.78 13.20 4.09
N ASN A 32 8.05 12.77 5.33
CA ASN A 32 7.25 11.74 5.99
C ASN A 32 5.80 12.21 6.24
N VAL A 33 5.60 13.46 6.63
CA VAL A 33 4.25 14.05 6.79
C VAL A 33 3.51 14.09 5.45
N ALA A 34 4.17 14.55 4.38
CA ALA A 34 3.57 14.58 3.04
C ALA A 34 3.19 13.18 2.54
N LYS A 35 4.07 12.19 2.74
CA LYS A 35 3.79 10.77 2.45
C LYS A 35 2.62 10.24 3.27
N SER A 36 2.57 10.57 4.56
CA SER A 36 1.47 10.18 5.45
C SER A 36 0.14 10.78 4.99
N MET A 37 0.09 12.06 4.65
CA MET A 37 -1.12 12.71 4.12
C MET A 37 -1.60 12.06 2.82
N ARG A 38 -0.68 11.71 1.91
CA ARG A 38 -1.01 10.98 0.69
C ARG A 38 -1.63 9.62 0.98
N LEU A 39 -1.10 8.87 1.96
CA LEU A 39 -1.68 7.60 2.37
C LEU A 39 -3.03 7.76 3.06
N THR A 40 -3.24 8.80 3.87
CA THR A 40 -4.54 9.08 4.49
C THR A 40 -5.60 9.34 3.41
N ASN A 41 -5.27 10.14 2.40
CA ASN A 41 -6.17 10.36 1.26
C ASN A 41 -6.43 9.08 0.48
N LEU A 42 -5.38 8.28 0.22
CA LEU A 42 -5.51 6.97 -0.43
C LEU A 42 -6.42 6.04 0.39
N GLN A 43 -6.26 6.00 1.71
CA GLN A 43 -7.06 5.19 2.63
C GLN A 43 -8.54 5.62 2.59
N SER A 44 -8.80 6.93 2.61
CA SER A 44 -10.17 7.47 2.50
C SER A 44 -10.82 7.06 1.18
N MET A 45 -10.12 7.25 0.06
CA MET A 45 -10.61 6.84 -1.26
C MET A 45 -10.83 5.32 -1.35
N VAL A 46 -9.90 4.51 -0.83
CA VAL A 46 -10.04 3.05 -0.74
C VAL A 46 -11.27 2.69 0.08
N GLY A 47 -11.51 3.38 1.20
CA GLY A 47 -12.67 3.22 2.07
C GLY A 47 -13.99 3.45 1.33
N GLU A 48 -14.14 4.60 0.70
CA GLU A 48 -15.34 4.96 -0.07
C GLU A 48 -15.58 3.99 -1.23
N MET A 49 -14.54 3.63 -1.97
CA MET A 49 -14.67 2.70 -3.09
C MET A 49 -14.99 1.28 -2.63
N ASN A 50 -14.48 0.85 -1.48
CA ASN A 50 -14.86 -0.42 -0.88
C ASN A 50 -16.31 -0.42 -0.38
N GLU A 51 -16.81 0.71 0.11
CA GLU A 51 -18.23 0.88 0.45
C GLU A 51 -19.14 0.76 -0.78
N ILE A 52 -18.81 1.45 -1.87
CA ILE A 52 -19.54 1.32 -3.15
C ILE A 52 -19.52 -0.13 -3.66
N ARG A 53 -18.39 -0.84 -3.50
CA ARG A 53 -18.30 -2.26 -3.85
C ARG A 53 -19.15 -3.15 -2.95
N ARG A 54 -19.24 -2.87 -1.64
CA ARG A 54 -20.15 -3.60 -0.74
C ARG A 54 -21.60 -3.43 -1.16
N LEU A 55 -22.00 -2.20 -1.51
CA LEU A 55 -23.34 -1.92 -2.01
C LEU A 55 -23.65 -2.71 -3.29
N ARG A 56 -22.71 -2.76 -4.25
CA ARG A 56 -22.85 -3.54 -5.49
C ARG A 56 -22.82 -5.05 -5.26
N ALA A 57 -22.06 -5.54 -4.28
CA ALA A 57 -22.09 -6.95 -3.89
C ALA A 57 -23.45 -7.32 -3.27
N SER A 58 -24.06 -6.43 -2.49
CA SER A 58 -25.41 -6.62 -1.93
C SER A 58 -26.54 -6.41 -2.95
N ASN A 59 -26.25 -5.81 -4.10
CA ASN A 59 -27.21 -5.57 -5.18
C ASN A 59 -26.53 -5.75 -6.56
N PRO A 60 -26.35 -7.01 -7.00
CA PRO A 60 -25.57 -7.34 -8.21
C PRO A 60 -26.14 -6.77 -9.51
N ASP A 61 -27.43 -6.43 -9.56
CA ASP A 61 -28.02 -5.78 -10.74
C ASP A 61 -27.41 -4.41 -11.02
N VAL A 62 -26.96 -3.71 -9.99
CA VAL A 62 -26.20 -2.46 -10.14
C VAL A 62 -24.88 -2.74 -10.86
N GLU A 63 -24.18 -3.82 -10.52
CA GLU A 63 -22.95 -4.21 -11.22
C GLU A 63 -23.20 -4.51 -12.70
N ARG A 64 -24.24 -5.29 -13.00
CA ARG A 64 -24.64 -5.63 -14.39
C ARG A 64 -25.02 -4.38 -15.20
N SER A 65 -25.68 -3.42 -14.57
CA SER A 65 -26.09 -2.18 -15.23
C SER A 65 -24.89 -1.27 -15.55
N LEU A 66 -23.84 -1.30 -14.74
CA LEU A 66 -22.66 -0.45 -14.89
C LEU A 66 -21.61 -1.05 -15.83
N PHE A 67 -21.53 -2.38 -15.92
CA PHE A 67 -20.47 -3.08 -16.67
C PHE A 67 -21.06 -4.08 -17.68
N LEU A 68 -21.05 -3.69 -18.96
CA LEU A 68 -21.57 -4.51 -20.07
C LEU A 68 -20.98 -5.93 -20.10
N GLU A 69 -19.69 -6.06 -19.81
CA GLU A 69 -18.97 -7.35 -19.80
C GLU A 69 -19.45 -8.31 -18.70
N ARG A 70 -20.17 -7.80 -17.68
CA ARG A 70 -20.62 -8.54 -16.50
C ARG A 70 -22.12 -8.78 -16.47
N GLN A 71 -22.85 -8.37 -17.52
CA GLN A 71 -24.32 -8.51 -17.56
C GLN A 71 -24.81 -9.95 -17.36
N ASN A 72 -24.05 -10.93 -17.84
CA ASN A 72 -24.41 -12.34 -17.78
C ASN A 72 -23.80 -13.08 -16.59
N TRP A 73 -23.06 -12.39 -15.72
CA TRP A 73 -22.48 -13.02 -14.53
C TRP A 73 -23.57 -13.32 -13.53
N SER A 74 -23.45 -14.44 -12.83
CA SER A 74 -24.29 -14.77 -11.67
C SER A 74 -24.01 -13.84 -10.49
N ASP A 75 -24.96 -13.76 -9.55
CA ASP A 75 -24.81 -12.95 -8.33
C ASP A 75 -23.55 -13.36 -7.54
N ILE A 76 -23.30 -14.67 -7.46
CA ILE A 76 -22.15 -15.26 -6.76
C ILE A 76 -20.83 -14.85 -7.42
N GLU A 77 -20.75 -14.88 -8.76
CA GLU A 77 -19.56 -14.45 -9.48
C GLU A 77 -19.25 -12.96 -9.27
N ILE A 78 -20.30 -12.12 -9.26
CA ILE A 78 -20.17 -10.68 -8.99
C ILE A 78 -19.68 -10.45 -7.55
N GLU A 79 -20.30 -11.10 -6.57
CA GLU A 79 -19.92 -10.97 -5.16
C GLU A 79 -18.47 -11.39 -4.94
N GLN A 80 -18.07 -12.56 -5.44
CA GLN A 80 -16.72 -13.09 -5.31
C GLN A 80 -15.67 -12.17 -5.95
N ASN A 81 -15.94 -11.66 -7.15
CA ASN A 81 -15.05 -10.72 -7.82
C ASN A 81 -14.94 -9.39 -7.05
N LEU A 82 -16.05 -8.85 -6.54
CA LEU A 82 -16.03 -7.59 -5.79
C LEU A 82 -15.29 -7.74 -4.46
N ILE A 83 -15.41 -8.87 -3.78
CA ILE A 83 -14.62 -9.22 -2.59
C ILE A 83 -13.13 -9.30 -2.94
N ALA A 84 -12.78 -9.99 -4.02
CA ALA A 84 -11.39 -10.10 -4.46
C ALA A 84 -10.77 -8.72 -4.78
N VAL A 85 -11.53 -7.84 -5.44
CA VAL A 85 -11.11 -6.46 -5.71
C VAL A 85 -10.92 -5.68 -4.41
N GLN A 86 -11.83 -5.79 -3.43
CA GLN A 86 -11.69 -5.11 -2.14
C GLN A 86 -10.43 -5.56 -1.41
N LEU A 87 -10.20 -6.87 -1.37
CA LEU A 87 -9.02 -7.46 -0.76
C LEU A 87 -7.74 -7.01 -1.48
N ALA A 88 -7.67 -7.11 -2.81
CA ALA A 88 -6.51 -6.67 -3.58
C ALA A 88 -6.12 -5.21 -3.30
N ASN A 89 -7.13 -4.34 -3.10
CA ASN A 89 -6.90 -2.93 -2.77
C ASN A 89 -6.35 -2.72 -1.35
N ILE A 90 -6.77 -3.54 -0.38
CA ILE A 90 -6.23 -3.51 0.98
C ILE A 90 -4.74 -3.93 0.94
N PHE A 91 -4.42 -4.96 0.17
CA PHE A 91 -3.03 -5.39 -0.02
C PHE A 91 -2.19 -4.29 -0.68
N GLU A 92 -2.68 -3.71 -1.78
CA GLU A 92 -1.98 -2.63 -2.50
C GLU A 92 -1.72 -1.42 -1.60
N TRP A 93 -2.68 -1.05 -0.74
CA TRP A 93 -2.49 0.04 0.22
C TRP A 93 -1.32 -0.25 1.19
N ALA A 94 -1.26 -1.46 1.75
CA ALA A 94 -0.17 -1.86 2.63
C ALA A 94 1.19 -1.89 1.89
N TYR A 95 1.20 -2.37 0.64
CA TYR A 95 2.38 -2.36 -0.22
C TYR A 95 2.91 -0.94 -0.44
N LEU A 96 2.03 0.01 -0.78
CA LEU A 96 2.40 1.42 -0.97
C LEU A 96 2.90 2.04 0.33
N ALA A 97 2.28 1.72 1.46
CA ALA A 97 2.71 2.21 2.76
C ALA A 97 4.10 1.68 3.15
N ARG A 98 4.39 0.40 2.87
CA ARG A 98 5.74 -0.15 3.06
C ARG A 98 6.75 0.49 2.11
N ARG A 99 6.42 0.62 0.83
CA ARG A 99 7.28 1.27 -0.19
C ARG A 99 7.71 2.66 0.24
N ASP A 100 6.79 3.44 0.81
CA ASP A 100 7.04 4.82 1.20
C ASP A 100 7.74 4.95 2.57
N GLY A 101 7.96 3.83 3.27
CA GLY A 101 8.70 3.74 4.54
C GLY A 101 7.86 3.97 5.78
N LEU A 102 6.54 3.83 5.68
CA LEU A 102 5.58 4.11 6.75
C LEU A 102 5.19 2.86 7.55
N ILE A 103 5.53 1.67 7.04
CA ILE A 103 5.41 0.39 7.74
C ILE A 103 6.82 -0.20 7.89
N GLU A 104 7.13 -0.69 9.09
CA GLU A 104 8.37 -1.39 9.40
C GLU A 104 8.45 -2.75 8.68
N LYS A 105 9.67 -3.27 8.49
CA LYS A 105 9.90 -4.45 7.65
C LYS A 105 9.27 -5.71 8.24
N ASP A 106 9.39 -5.90 9.55
CA ASP A 106 8.81 -7.01 10.31
C ASP A 106 7.28 -6.99 10.28
N ILE A 107 6.67 -5.81 10.39
CA ILE A 107 5.22 -5.63 10.25
C ILE A 107 4.77 -6.02 8.83
N TRP A 108 5.53 -5.59 7.81
CA TRP A 108 5.26 -5.99 6.42
C TRP A 108 5.38 -7.50 6.20
N GLU A 109 6.44 -8.13 6.70
CA GLU A 109 6.64 -9.57 6.60
C GLU A 109 5.51 -10.35 7.28
N SER A 110 5.13 -9.95 8.51
CA SER A 110 4.00 -10.54 9.23
C SER A 110 2.66 -10.35 8.49
N TRP A 111 2.47 -9.20 7.83
CA TRP A 111 1.28 -8.93 7.03
C TRP A 111 1.21 -9.84 5.80
N VAL A 112 2.31 -9.96 5.04
CA VAL A 112 2.40 -10.85 3.88
C VAL A 112 2.14 -12.31 4.29
N GLU A 113 2.69 -12.76 5.41
CA GLU A 113 2.46 -14.11 5.92
C GLU A 113 1.00 -14.33 6.32
N THR A 114 0.36 -13.35 6.97
CA THR A 114 -1.08 -13.40 7.32
C THR A 114 -1.94 -13.52 6.06
N TRP A 115 -1.59 -12.80 4.99
CA TRP A 115 -2.29 -12.89 3.72
C TRP A 115 -2.23 -14.29 3.11
N ARG A 116 -1.04 -14.91 3.08
CA ARG A 116 -0.83 -16.25 2.54
C ARG A 116 -1.53 -17.32 3.38
N SER A 117 -1.34 -17.27 4.69
CA SER A 117 -1.76 -18.33 5.61
C SER A 117 -3.24 -18.26 5.99
N VAL A 118 -3.86 -17.07 5.95
CA VAL A 118 -5.24 -16.86 6.41
C VAL A 118 -6.14 -16.45 5.26
N ILE A 119 -5.87 -15.30 4.63
CA ILE A 119 -6.82 -14.70 3.66
C ILE A 119 -6.92 -15.54 2.38
N LEU A 120 -5.78 -16.03 1.88
CA LEU A 120 -5.69 -16.82 0.65
C LEU A 120 -5.70 -18.33 0.90
N SER A 121 -5.95 -18.76 2.15
CA SER A 121 -6.11 -20.17 2.49
C SER A 121 -7.36 -20.80 1.86
N SER A 122 -8.37 -19.98 1.54
CA SER A 122 -9.60 -20.40 0.87
C SER A 122 -9.38 -20.51 -0.64
N GLU A 123 -9.56 -21.72 -1.19
CA GLU A 123 -9.46 -21.96 -2.63
C GLU A 123 -10.46 -21.11 -3.43
N ALA A 124 -11.67 -20.91 -2.90
CA ALA A 124 -12.69 -20.07 -3.54
C ALA A 124 -12.20 -18.62 -3.64
N LEU A 125 -11.69 -18.04 -2.55
CA LEU A 125 -11.14 -16.69 -2.56
C LEU A 125 -9.92 -16.58 -3.47
N ARG A 126 -9.01 -17.56 -3.43
CA ARG A 126 -7.82 -17.59 -4.28
C ARG A 126 -8.18 -17.58 -5.77
N LYS A 127 -9.20 -18.35 -6.18
CA LYS A 127 -9.70 -18.36 -7.58
C LYS A 127 -10.33 -17.04 -7.99
N SER A 128 -10.85 -16.26 -7.05
CA SER A 128 -11.40 -14.93 -7.32
C SER A 128 -10.32 -13.88 -7.61
N PHE A 129 -9.06 -14.11 -7.24
CA PHE A 129 -7.94 -13.27 -7.65
C PHE A 129 -7.49 -13.63 -9.07
N THR A 130 -8.14 -13.06 -10.06
CA THR A 130 -7.72 -13.16 -11.46
C THR A 130 -6.69 -12.07 -11.81
N PRO A 131 -5.88 -12.25 -12.87
CA PRO A 131 -5.01 -11.19 -13.39
C PRO A 131 -5.75 -9.91 -13.81
N SER A 132 -7.08 -9.99 -13.97
CA SER A 132 -7.97 -8.87 -14.30
C SER A 132 -8.53 -8.14 -13.08
N VAL A 133 -8.24 -8.57 -11.85
CA VAL A 133 -8.62 -7.86 -10.63
C VAL A 133 -7.95 -6.49 -10.60
N TRP A 134 -8.78 -5.45 -10.69
CA TRP A 134 -8.34 -4.06 -10.87
C TRP A 134 -7.99 -3.42 -9.53
N THR A 135 -6.72 -3.05 -9.35
CA THR A 135 -6.26 -2.25 -8.19
C THR A 135 -6.07 -0.77 -8.56
N PHE A 136 -6.05 0.10 -7.56
CA PHE A 136 -6.04 1.56 -7.69
C PHE A 136 -4.76 2.13 -8.29
N GLY A 137 -3.61 1.53 -7.99
CA GLY A 137 -2.31 2.10 -8.30
C GLY A 137 -1.90 2.02 -9.76
N ARG A 138 -2.54 1.14 -10.56
CA ARG A 138 -2.11 0.78 -11.94
C ARG A 138 -0.59 0.64 -12.05
N MET A 139 0.06 0.11 -11.01
CA MET A 139 1.50 -0.08 -11.06
C MET A 139 1.77 -1.33 -11.89
N ASN A 140 2.68 -1.23 -12.87
CA ASN A 140 2.98 -2.31 -13.80
C ASN A 140 3.42 -3.61 -13.10
N ASP A 141 3.92 -3.51 -11.87
CA ASP A 141 4.37 -4.62 -11.02
C ASP A 141 3.28 -5.19 -10.10
N MET A 142 2.20 -4.45 -9.81
CA MET A 142 1.19 -4.87 -8.80
C MET A 142 0.47 -6.15 -9.18
N THR A 143 0.12 -6.33 -10.46
CA THR A 143 -0.48 -7.57 -10.95
C THR A 143 0.45 -8.77 -10.75
N SER A 144 1.76 -8.59 -10.96
CA SER A 144 2.73 -9.66 -10.71
C SER A 144 2.84 -9.98 -9.22
N ILE A 145 2.89 -8.97 -8.36
CA ILE A 145 3.00 -9.15 -6.91
C ILE A 145 1.76 -9.85 -6.34
N LEU A 146 0.57 -9.45 -6.79
CA LEU A 146 -0.68 -10.11 -6.41
C LEU A 146 -0.72 -11.55 -6.92
N ASN A 147 -0.26 -11.82 -8.14
CA ASN A 147 -0.17 -13.19 -8.66
C ASN A 147 0.81 -14.05 -7.84
N ASP A 148 1.97 -13.51 -7.45
CA ASP A 148 2.94 -14.20 -6.59
C ASP A 148 2.37 -14.48 -5.20
N LEU A 149 1.62 -13.53 -4.64
CA LEU A 149 0.90 -13.68 -3.38
C LEU A 149 -0.15 -14.81 -3.47
N VAL A 150 -0.96 -14.81 -4.53
CA VAL A 150 -2.07 -15.74 -4.76
C VAL A 150 -1.59 -17.16 -5.04
N ASN A 151 -0.55 -17.31 -5.85
CA ASN A 151 0.00 -18.62 -6.21
C ASN A 151 0.94 -19.19 -5.15
N ASN A 152 1.17 -18.45 -4.05
CA ASN A 152 2.19 -18.75 -3.05
C ASN A 152 3.56 -19.04 -3.69
N SER A 153 3.84 -18.40 -4.83
CA SER A 153 5.03 -18.60 -5.64
C SER A 153 5.87 -17.34 -5.57
N GLY A 154 7.18 -17.50 -5.38
CA GLY A 154 8.09 -16.37 -5.33
C GLY A 154 8.20 -15.69 -3.96
N ASN A 155 9.26 -14.90 -3.83
CA ASN A 155 9.52 -14.08 -2.66
C ASN A 155 8.90 -12.70 -2.93
N ILE A 156 7.87 -12.30 -2.18
CA ILE A 156 7.32 -10.95 -2.32
C ILE A 156 8.41 -10.00 -1.83
N GLN A 157 9.07 -9.34 -2.78
CA GLN A 157 10.16 -8.45 -2.48
C GLN A 157 9.66 -7.30 -1.61
N ASP A 158 10.46 -6.94 -0.62
CA ASP A 158 10.23 -5.77 0.21
C ASP A 158 10.21 -4.52 -0.69
N PRO A 159 9.06 -3.82 -0.81
CA PRO A 159 8.94 -2.74 -1.78
C PRO A 159 9.63 -1.45 -1.36
N TYR A 160 10.21 -1.40 -0.16
CA TYR A 160 10.91 -0.21 0.31
C TYR A 160 12.13 0.11 -0.57
N LYS A 161 12.05 1.25 -1.28
CA LYS A 161 13.16 1.79 -2.06
C LYS A 161 14.03 2.65 -1.13
N LYS A 162 15.29 2.23 -0.92
CA LYS A 162 16.29 3.00 -0.16
C LYS A 162 16.69 4.27 -0.90
#